data_AF-A0A6G4WMF2-F1
#
_entry.id   AF-A0A6G4WMF2-F1
#
_cell.length_a   1.000
_cell.length_b   1.000
_cell.length_c   1.000
_cell.angle_alpha   90.00
_cell.angle_beta   90.00
_cell.angle_gamma   90.00
#
_symmetry.space_group_name_H-M   'P 1'
#
loop_
_entity.id
_entity.type
_entity.pdbx_description
1 polymer ?
#
loop_
_entity_poly.entity_id
_entity_poly.type
_entity_poly.pdbx_seq_one_letter_code
_entity_poly.pdbx_strand_id
1 'polypeptide(L)'
;MTIHQTSFRPVIVGHGPKAVIRLHERIEELEEENRQLRDSMAQLTGQNDLASARSVFDFTESEGRIFVMLLHCGKAEYGALQDVVYSEAQLLEADMPREAIRTHIKRMRRKMRRYALDFKTIYSLGYEMSEDMRHRARALIKQAVTA
;
A
#
# COMPACT_ATOMS: atom_id res chain seq x y z
N MET A 1 34.17 -16.02 51.88
CA MET A 1 33.19 -16.08 50.77
C MET A 1 33.81 -15.36 49.59
N THR A 2 34.25 -16.09 48.56
CA THR A 2 34.98 -15.54 47.41
C THR A 2 34.02 -15.46 46.23
N ILE A 3 33.72 -14.25 45.77
CA ILE A 3 32.84 -14.00 44.62
C ILE A 3 33.68 -14.19 43.36
N HIS A 4 33.44 -15.27 42.61
CA HIS A 4 34.01 -15.44 41.29
C HIS A 4 33.31 -14.50 40.30
N GLN A 5 34.04 -13.52 39.77
CA GLN A 5 33.59 -12.72 38.64
C GLN A 5 33.60 -13.59 37.37
N THR A 6 32.44 -14.01 36.92
CA THR A 6 32.26 -14.72 35.65
C THR A 6 32.32 -13.71 34.51
N SER A 7 33.43 -13.71 33.77
CA SER A 7 33.61 -12.98 32.53
C SER A 7 32.62 -13.48 31.47
N PHE A 8 31.57 -12.69 31.20
CA PHE A 8 30.74 -12.87 30.02
C PHE A 8 31.50 -12.35 28.80
N ARG A 9 32.09 -13.25 28.01
CA ARG A 9 32.53 -12.93 26.65
C ARG A 9 31.36 -13.13 25.70
N PRO A 10 30.98 -12.14 24.87
CA PRO A 10 29.99 -12.36 23.84
C PRO A 10 30.55 -13.32 22.79
N VAL A 11 29.82 -14.40 22.51
CA VAL A 11 30.09 -15.30 21.39
C VAL A 11 29.66 -14.54 20.13
N ILE A 12 30.61 -13.89 19.46
CA ILE A 12 30.39 -13.38 18.11
C ILE A 12 30.35 -14.61 17.20
N VAL A 13 29.14 -15.02 16.80
CA VAL A 13 28.94 -16.08 15.81
C VAL A 13 29.40 -15.54 14.47
N GLY A 14 30.70 -15.62 14.20
CA GLY A 14 31.29 -15.28 12.92
C GLY A 14 30.72 -16.19 11.84
N HIS A 15 29.77 -15.69 11.07
CA HIS A 15 29.29 -16.37 9.88
C HIS A 15 30.43 -16.33 8.87
N GLY A 16 30.97 -17.50 8.53
CA GLY A 16 32.10 -17.60 7.60
C GLY A 16 31.77 -16.97 6.23
N PRO A 17 32.77 -16.57 5.44
CA PRO A 17 32.59 -15.83 4.18
C PRO A 17 31.64 -16.53 3.20
N LYS A 18 31.57 -17.86 3.22
CA LYS A 18 30.63 -18.65 2.40
C LYS A 18 29.15 -18.47 2.77
N ALA A 19 28.84 -18.24 4.05
CA ALA A 19 27.47 -17.96 4.50
C ALA A 19 27.06 -16.53 4.13
N VAL A 20 28.00 -15.60 4.21
CA VAL A 20 27.78 -14.21 3.78
C VAL A 20 27.55 -14.13 2.28
N ILE A 21 28.34 -14.83 1.45
CA ILE A 21 28.16 -14.89 -0.01
C ILE A 21 26.78 -15.48 -0.37
N ARG A 22 26.39 -16.60 0.25
CA ARG A 22 25.06 -17.21 0.02
C ARG A 22 23.90 -16.29 0.42
N LEU A 23 24.08 -15.49 1.47
CA LEU A 23 23.07 -14.51 1.87
C LEU A 23 22.98 -13.36 0.86
N HIS A 24 24.11 -12.89 0.32
CA HIS A 24 24.11 -11.85 -0.71
C HIS A 24 23.48 -12.34 -2.02
N GLU A 25 23.84 -13.54 -2.48
CA GLU A 25 23.21 -14.17 -3.65
C GLU A 25 21.70 -14.31 -3.46
N ARG A 26 21.28 -14.72 -2.25
CA ARG A 26 19.85 -14.85 -1.94
C ARG A 26 19.12 -13.51 -1.86
N ILE A 27 19.77 -12.47 -1.36
CA ILE A 27 19.22 -11.10 -1.34
C ILE A 27 19.05 -10.60 -2.77
N GLU A 28 20.06 -10.79 -3.62
CA GLU A 28 20.03 -10.36 -5.02
C GLU A 28 18.92 -11.07 -5.82
N GLU A 29 18.76 -12.39 -5.63
CA GLU A 29 17.64 -13.15 -6.20
C GLU A 29 16.28 -12.62 -5.73
N LEU A 30 16.13 -12.37 -4.43
CA LEU A 30 14.87 -11.89 -3.87
C LEU A 30 14.55 -10.46 -4.31
N GLU A 31 15.55 -9.60 -4.46
CA GLU A 31 15.38 -8.23 -4.96
C GLU A 31 15.00 -8.22 -6.44
N GLU A 32 15.59 -9.13 -7.23
CA GLU A 32 15.27 -9.30 -8.64
C GLU A 32 13.87 -9.87 -8.85
N GLU A 33 13.48 -10.88 -8.07
CA GLU A 33 12.12 -11.41 -8.06
C GLU A 33 11.12 -10.33 -7.62
N ASN A 34 11.48 -9.49 -6.63
CA ASN A 34 10.65 -8.34 -6.24
C ASN A 34 10.50 -7.32 -7.37
N ARG A 35 11.57 -7.03 -8.11
CA ARG A 35 11.54 -6.17 -9.31
C ARG A 35 10.60 -6.74 -10.37
N GLN A 36 10.78 -8.01 -10.73
CA GLN A 36 9.98 -8.67 -11.77
C GLN A 36 8.51 -8.77 -11.39
N LEU A 37 8.20 -9.04 -10.11
CA LEU A 37 6.83 -9.03 -9.61
C LEU A 37 6.24 -7.62 -9.66
N ARG A 38 7.00 -6.58 -9.30
CA ARG A 38 6.56 -5.18 -9.40
C ARG A 38 6.34 -4.74 -10.84
N ASP A 39 7.19 -5.14 -11.77
CA ASP A 39 7.04 -4.82 -13.20
C ASP A 39 5.87 -5.57 -13.83
N SER A 40 5.69 -6.85 -13.48
CA SER A 40 4.54 -7.64 -13.90
C SER A 40 3.24 -7.06 -13.33
N MET A 41 3.26 -6.62 -12.06
CA MET A 41 2.15 -5.86 -11.48
C MET A 41 1.95 -4.55 -12.23
N ALA A 42 2.97 -3.74 -12.49
CA ALA A 42 2.81 -2.49 -13.24
C ALA A 42 2.21 -2.69 -14.64
N GLN A 43 2.58 -3.77 -15.33
CA GLN A 43 2.02 -4.16 -16.63
C GLN A 43 0.56 -4.65 -16.52
N LEU A 44 0.20 -5.35 -15.44
CA LEU A 44 -1.13 -5.96 -15.25
C LEU A 44 -2.14 -5.05 -14.51
N THR A 45 -1.68 -4.15 -13.64
CA THR A 45 -2.49 -3.27 -12.77
C THR A 45 -2.49 -1.81 -13.19
N GLY A 46 -2.14 -1.51 -14.44
CA GLY A 46 -2.56 -0.29 -15.12
C GLY A 46 -2.09 1.02 -14.46
N GLN A 47 -0.99 1.58 -14.98
CA GLN A 47 -0.69 3.01 -14.82
C GLN A 47 -1.86 3.91 -15.28
N ASN A 48 -2.82 3.37 -16.05
CA ASN A 48 -4.07 4.03 -16.40
C ASN A 48 -5.12 4.06 -15.27
N ASP A 49 -5.15 3.11 -14.33
CA ASP A 49 -6.27 3.01 -13.39
C ASP A 49 -6.36 4.24 -12.47
N LEU A 50 -5.22 4.83 -12.10
CA LEU A 50 -5.18 6.10 -11.36
C LEU A 50 -5.70 7.27 -12.21
N ALA A 51 -5.18 7.42 -13.43
CA ALA A 51 -5.60 8.50 -14.33
C ALA A 51 -7.10 8.39 -14.68
N SER A 52 -7.55 7.18 -14.99
CA SER A 52 -8.95 6.87 -15.28
C SER A 52 -9.83 7.03 -14.05
N ALA A 53 -9.41 6.60 -12.86
CA ALA A 53 -10.19 6.83 -11.64
C ALA A 53 -10.34 8.32 -11.35
N ARG A 54 -9.27 9.12 -11.56
CA ARG A 54 -9.34 10.58 -11.42
C ARG A 54 -10.31 11.20 -12.42
N SER A 55 -10.24 10.79 -13.69
CA SER A 55 -11.14 11.29 -14.74
C SER A 55 -12.61 10.90 -14.48
N VAL A 56 -12.88 9.63 -14.21
CA VAL A 56 -14.25 9.08 -14.04
C VAL A 56 -14.91 9.61 -12.77
N PHE A 57 -14.20 9.60 -11.65
CA PHE A 57 -14.78 9.90 -10.36
C PHE A 57 -14.54 11.34 -9.91
N ASP A 58 -13.80 12.14 -10.69
CA ASP A 58 -13.34 13.47 -10.34
C ASP A 58 -12.49 13.45 -9.04
N PHE A 59 -11.59 12.47 -8.92
CA PHE A 59 -10.74 12.34 -7.74
C PHE A 59 -9.52 13.25 -7.80
N THR A 60 -9.11 13.75 -6.63
CA THR A 60 -7.75 14.28 -6.47
C THR A 60 -6.73 13.15 -6.57
N GLU A 61 -5.45 13.49 -6.64
CA GLU A 61 -4.39 12.48 -6.69
C GLU A 61 -4.43 11.55 -5.46
N SER A 62 -4.48 12.10 -4.26
CA SER A 62 -4.57 11.31 -3.01
C SER A 62 -5.80 10.42 -2.97
N GLU A 63 -6.97 10.94 -3.37
CA GLU A 63 -8.21 10.17 -3.44
C GLU A 63 -8.13 9.03 -4.45
N GLY A 64 -7.54 9.30 -5.63
CA GLY A 64 -7.33 8.31 -6.67
C GLY A 64 -6.39 7.19 -6.22
N ARG A 65 -5.30 7.52 -5.53
CA ARG A 65 -4.37 6.52 -5.01
C ARG A 65 -5.02 5.62 -3.96
N ILE A 66 -5.80 6.19 -3.03
CA ILE A 66 -6.59 5.42 -2.06
C ILE A 66 -7.59 4.49 -2.78
N PHE A 67 -8.28 5.01 -3.78
CA PHE A 67 -9.26 4.25 -4.55
C PHE A 67 -8.64 3.06 -5.29
N VAL A 68 -7.53 3.30 -6.00
CA VAL A 68 -6.80 2.25 -6.73
C VAL A 68 -6.31 1.17 -5.77
N MET A 69 -5.80 1.55 -4.59
CA MET A 69 -5.42 0.56 -3.57
C MET A 69 -6.61 -0.31 -3.13
N LEU A 70 -7.77 0.29 -2.88
CA LEU A 70 -9.00 -0.45 -2.57
C LEU A 70 -9.44 -1.32 -3.75
N LEU A 71 -9.29 -0.86 -4.99
CA LEU A 71 -9.70 -1.55 -6.21
C LEU A 71 -8.89 -2.83 -6.48
N HIS A 72 -7.59 -2.81 -6.19
CA HIS A 72 -6.73 -3.98 -6.39
C HIS A 72 -6.72 -4.89 -5.16
N CYS A 73 -6.48 -4.33 -3.97
CA CYS A 73 -6.26 -5.12 -2.77
C CYS A 73 -7.57 -5.53 -2.07
N GLY A 74 -8.69 -4.85 -2.35
CA GLY A 74 -9.97 -5.04 -1.65
C GLY A 74 -9.98 -4.54 -0.21
N LYS A 75 -8.83 -4.45 0.44
CA LYS A 75 -8.63 -3.94 1.80
C LYS A 75 -7.50 -2.92 1.81
N ALA A 76 -7.64 -1.92 2.67
CA ALA A 76 -6.69 -0.85 2.84
C ALA A 76 -6.57 -0.50 4.32
N GLU A 77 -5.42 -0.83 4.92
CA GLU A 77 -5.12 -0.49 6.31
C GLU A 77 -4.64 0.96 6.44
N TYR A 78 -4.81 1.56 7.63
CA TYR A 78 -4.40 2.95 7.85
C TYR A 78 -2.92 3.23 7.57
N GLY A 79 -2.01 2.31 7.92
CA GLY A 79 -0.58 2.45 7.61
C GLY A 79 -0.34 2.50 6.10
N ALA A 80 -0.85 1.50 5.37
CA ALA A 80 -0.75 1.47 3.91
C ALA A 80 -1.37 2.70 3.24
N LEU A 81 -2.47 3.25 3.78
CA LEU A 81 -3.09 4.47 3.27
C LEU A 81 -2.22 5.70 3.48
N GLN A 82 -1.49 5.76 4.59
CA GLN A 82 -0.55 6.84 4.88
C GLN A 82 0.62 6.80 3.89
N ASP A 83 1.22 5.63 3.70
CA ASP A 83 2.38 5.44 2.81
C ASP A 83 2.06 5.76 1.34
N VAL A 84 0.82 5.53 0.93
CA VAL A 84 0.37 5.78 -0.44
C VAL A 84 0.04 7.26 -0.68
N VAL A 85 -0.45 7.97 0.35
CA VAL A 85 -0.88 9.37 0.23
C VAL A 85 0.24 10.35 0.52
N TYR A 86 1.14 10.02 1.43
CA TYR A 86 2.16 10.91 1.95
C TYR A 86 3.57 10.33 1.75
N SER A 87 4.54 11.20 1.49
CA SER A 87 5.94 10.83 1.63
C SER A 87 6.33 10.74 3.12
N GLU A 88 7.44 10.07 3.41
CA GLU A 88 7.97 9.95 4.77
C GLU A 88 8.18 11.34 5.42
N ALA A 89 8.74 12.30 4.68
CA ALA A 89 8.88 13.68 5.15
C ALA A 89 7.54 14.34 5.50
N GLN A 90 6.50 14.13 4.68
CA GLN A 90 5.16 14.67 4.94
C GLN A 90 4.49 14.00 6.15
N LEU A 91 4.78 12.74 6.43
CA LEU A 91 4.27 12.04 7.61
C LEU A 91 4.92 12.54 8.90
N LEU A 92 6.23 12.85 8.86
CA LEU A 92 6.95 13.42 10.00
C LEU A 92 6.45 14.82 10.38
N GLU A 93 5.98 15.59 9.40
CA GLU A 93 5.43 16.93 9.59
C GLU A 93 3.91 16.95 9.87
N ALA A 94 3.22 15.81 9.69
CA ALA A 94 1.77 15.75 9.84
C ALA A 94 1.35 15.58 11.31
N ASP A 95 0.66 16.59 11.85
CA ASP A 95 0.10 16.52 13.21
C ASP A 95 -0.96 15.42 13.36
N MET A 96 -1.79 15.20 12.31
CA MET A 96 -2.94 14.29 12.36
C MET A 96 -3.19 13.59 11.00
N PRO A 97 -2.29 12.68 10.59
CA PRO A 97 -2.39 12.03 9.28
C PRO A 97 -3.64 11.14 9.15
N ARG A 98 -4.13 10.56 10.25
CA ARG A 98 -5.35 9.71 10.23
C ARG A 98 -6.61 10.52 9.93
N GLU A 99 -6.72 11.73 10.47
CA GLU A 99 -7.82 12.66 10.27
C GLU A 99 -7.87 13.16 8.82
N ALA A 100 -6.71 13.38 8.22
CA ALA A 100 -6.59 13.74 6.82
C ALA A 100 -7.06 12.60 5.89
N ILE A 101 -6.64 11.35 6.15
CA ILE A 101 -7.16 10.17 5.44
C ILE A 101 -8.68 10.06 5.57
N ARG A 102 -9.23 10.23 6.79
CA ARG A 102 -10.69 10.24 7.00
C ARG A 102 -11.40 11.32 6.18
N THR A 103 -10.76 12.46 5.97
CA THR A 103 -11.29 13.54 5.13
C THR A 103 -11.34 13.14 3.66
N HIS A 104 -10.28 12.54 3.13
CA HIS A 104 -10.28 11.98 1.77
C HIS A 104 -11.38 10.94 1.59
N ILE A 105 -11.53 10.02 2.55
CA ILE A 105 -12.56 8.97 2.53
C ILE A 105 -13.97 9.56 2.50
N LYS A 106 -14.26 10.59 3.31
CA LYS A 106 -15.56 11.28 3.29
C LYS A 106 -15.86 11.89 1.92
N ARG A 107 -14.86 12.52 1.29
CA ARG A 107 -14.99 13.12 -0.05
C ARG A 107 -15.20 12.05 -1.12
N MET A 108 -14.43 10.96 -1.07
CA MET A 108 -14.56 9.82 -1.98
C MET A 108 -15.96 9.22 -1.93
N ARG A 109 -16.49 8.92 -0.73
CA ARG A 109 -17.87 8.40 -0.58
C ARG A 109 -18.90 9.30 -1.23
N ARG A 110 -18.77 10.62 -1.07
CA ARG A 110 -19.66 11.59 -1.70
C ARG A 110 -19.59 11.52 -3.23
N LYS A 111 -18.37 11.45 -3.80
CA LYS A 111 -18.13 11.38 -5.25
C LYS A 111 -18.56 10.03 -5.86
N MET A 112 -18.43 8.94 -5.12
CA MET A 112 -18.78 7.58 -5.54
C MET A 112 -20.28 7.29 -5.47
N ARG A 113 -21.03 8.03 -4.65
CA ARG A 113 -22.47 7.83 -4.44
C ARG A 113 -23.28 7.89 -5.74
N ARG A 114 -22.90 8.77 -6.69
CA ARG A 114 -23.54 8.90 -8.01
C ARG A 114 -23.39 7.65 -8.90
N TYR A 115 -22.42 6.79 -8.58
CA TYR A 115 -22.13 5.56 -9.30
C TYR A 115 -22.59 4.31 -8.54
N ALA A 116 -23.33 4.47 -7.43
CA ALA A 116 -23.75 3.37 -6.55
C ALA A 116 -22.57 2.47 -6.09
N LEU A 117 -21.38 3.05 -5.92
CA LEU A 117 -20.22 2.39 -5.35
C LEU A 117 -20.07 2.78 -3.88
N ASP A 118 -19.66 1.83 -3.05
CA ASP A 118 -19.38 2.04 -1.64
C ASP A 118 -18.26 1.11 -1.12
N PHE A 119 -17.70 1.46 0.04
CA PHE A 119 -16.74 0.66 0.78
C PHE A 119 -16.92 0.86 2.29
N LYS A 120 -16.77 -0.23 3.03
CA LYS A 120 -17.03 -0.31 4.47
C LYS A 120 -15.82 0.17 5.26
N THR A 121 -16.08 0.79 6.41
CA THR A 121 -15.03 1.03 7.42
C THR A 121 -14.88 -0.22 8.27
N ILE A 122 -13.66 -0.74 8.38
CA ILE A 122 -13.32 -1.74 9.39
C ILE A 122 -12.72 -1.00 10.58
N TYR A 123 -13.43 -0.99 11.70
CA TYR A 123 -13.02 -0.28 12.91
C TYR A 123 -11.61 -0.68 13.32
N SER A 124 -10.80 0.32 13.69
CA SER A 124 -9.37 0.19 14.05
C SER A 124 -8.41 -0.28 12.95
N LEU A 125 -8.89 -0.79 11.82
CA LEU A 125 -8.04 -1.36 10.77
C LEU A 125 -7.92 -0.45 9.54
N GLY A 126 -9.06 -0.04 8.98
CA GLY A 126 -9.07 0.74 7.74
C GLY A 126 -10.37 0.58 6.97
N TYR A 127 -10.27 0.22 5.68
CA TYR A 127 -11.40 0.18 4.76
C TYR A 127 -11.41 -1.07 3.89
N GLU A 128 -12.60 -1.50 3.50
CA GLU A 128 -12.81 -2.68 2.66
C GLU A 128 -13.83 -2.42 1.57
N MET A 129 -13.49 -2.81 0.35
CA MET A 129 -14.32 -2.78 -0.83
C MET A 129 -14.63 -4.23 -1.25
N SER A 130 -15.92 -4.60 -1.26
CA SER A 130 -16.32 -5.95 -1.66
C SER A 130 -15.94 -6.24 -3.12
N GLU A 131 -15.79 -7.52 -3.46
CA GLU A 131 -15.50 -7.95 -4.83
C GLU A 131 -16.56 -7.40 -5.82
N ASP A 132 -17.85 -7.47 -5.47
CA ASP A 132 -18.92 -6.92 -6.32
C ASP A 132 -18.73 -5.43 -6.62
N MET A 133 -18.34 -4.63 -5.61
CA MET A 133 -18.09 -3.21 -5.79
C MET A 133 -16.84 -2.98 -6.63
N ARG A 134 -15.78 -3.76 -6.42
CA ARG A 134 -14.56 -3.68 -7.22
C ARG A 134 -14.82 -4.02 -8.68
N HIS A 135 -15.61 -5.06 -8.96
CA HIS A 135 -15.98 -5.41 -10.32
C HIS A 135 -16.73 -4.26 -11.02
N ARG A 136 -17.73 -3.66 -10.35
CA ARG A 136 -18.45 -2.50 -10.88
C ARG A 136 -17.54 -1.31 -11.12
N ALA A 137 -16.64 -1.03 -10.19
CA ALA A 137 -15.66 0.04 -10.32
C ALA A 137 -14.73 -0.16 -11.54
N ARG A 138 -14.21 -1.37 -11.75
CA ARG A 138 -13.39 -1.71 -12.93
C ARG A 138 -14.18 -1.56 -14.23
N ALA A 139 -15.46 -1.94 -14.23
CA ALA A 139 -16.32 -1.78 -15.41
C ALA A 139 -16.50 -0.29 -15.78
N LEU A 140 -16.73 0.58 -14.78
CA LEU A 140 -16.85 2.03 -14.98
C LEU A 140 -15.56 2.65 -15.53
N ILE A 141 -14.40 2.26 -14.96
CA ILE A 141 -13.10 2.71 -15.43
C ILE A 141 -12.86 2.29 -16.89
N LYS A 142 -13.14 1.02 -17.22
CA LYS A 142 -12.92 0.47 -18.57
C LYS A 142 -13.82 1.13 -19.62
N GLN A 143 -15.06 1.44 -19.27
CA GLN A 143 -16.00 2.15 -20.16
C GLN A 143 -15.49 3.54 -20.53
N ALA A 144 -14.92 4.27 -19.56
CA ALA A 144 -14.42 5.63 -19.79
C ALA A 144 -13.09 5.69 -20.57
N VAL A 145 -12.29 4.62 -20.57
CA VAL A 145 -11.07 4.53 -21.40
C VAL A 145 -11.40 4.26 -22.88
N THR A 146 -12.60 3.73 -23.16
CA THR A 146 -13.01 3.33 -24.52
C THR A 146 -13.89 4.39 -25.21
N ALA A 147 -14.38 5.37 -24.46
CA ALA A 147 -15.21 6.47 -24.96
C ALA A 147 -14.37 7.69 -25.32
#